data_AF-A0A9P1BKN0-F1
#
_entry.id   AF-A0A9P1BKN0-F1
#
_cell.length_a   1.000
_cell.length_b   1.000
_cell.length_c   1.000
_cell.angle_alpha   90.00
_cell.angle_beta   90.00
_cell.angle_gamma   90.00
#
_symmetry.space_group_name_H-M   'P 1'
#
loop_
_entity.id
_entity.type
_entity.pdbx_description
1 polymer ?
#
loop_
_entity_poly.entity_id
_entity_poly.type
_entity_poly.pdbx_seq_one_letter_code
_entity_poly.pdbx_strand_id
1 'polypeptide(L)'
;MGVFGRAEKKRKVSKWVESAARSSIWGGHNADEIDSINTLGGVVSALALSFVLGLQYMVAPGTDEMQYADFRSMLCKSQEFRNYVIDVFKTEDIGKHREESFNFTKMIRLNTYMDIEQFLRTEVAHRYGEADGPQKHIACISDKDVETAVAFMAVEFPMEHLRAFVLQTGDFYRWSKVSESIGGMCAALIFASLLWSIMLNLSLALAPVREDSTGTALVAWLMIGGPTMMVNYLFLLVGLIAFFFTHGRMLVALSPFVGATMRNTVDISLFAILLPVFVIGLVLGIGATIWSARNSKEVAKEEASESTGAKAAGDADAVPIQIEDKLQKLPETREKEESIVDVKETRM
;
A
#
# COMPACT_ATOMS: atom_id res chain seq x y z
N MET A 1 40.42 39.01 -4.11
CA MET A 1 40.82 37.59 -4.01
C MET A 1 39.66 36.59 -3.79
N GLY A 2 38.38 36.94 -4.01
CA GLY A 2 37.24 36.04 -3.71
C GLY A 2 36.55 35.34 -4.90
N VAL A 3 36.96 35.62 -6.14
CA VAL A 3 36.23 35.16 -7.35
C VAL A 3 36.75 33.82 -7.89
N PHE A 4 38.06 33.56 -7.79
CA PHE A 4 38.66 32.30 -8.24
C PHE A 4 38.21 31.08 -7.42
N GLY A 5 37.99 31.22 -6.11
CA GLY A 5 37.53 30.12 -5.25
C GLY A 5 36.10 29.63 -5.55
N ARG A 6 35.23 30.48 -6.14
CA ARG A 6 33.85 30.07 -6.49
C ARG A 6 33.80 29.18 -7.73
N ALA A 7 34.65 29.42 -8.72
CA ALA A 7 34.68 28.63 -9.96
C ALA A 7 35.19 27.20 -9.70
N GLU A 8 36.23 27.06 -8.89
CA GLU A 8 36.78 25.74 -8.55
C GLU A 8 35.81 24.92 -7.70
N LYS A 9 35.10 25.56 -6.76
CA LYS A 9 34.08 24.91 -5.94
C LYS A 9 32.90 24.40 -6.78
N LYS A 10 32.44 25.18 -7.78
CA LYS A 10 31.39 24.74 -8.72
C LYS A 10 31.83 23.52 -9.55
N ARG A 11 33.10 23.49 -9.99
CA ARG A 11 33.65 22.38 -10.80
C ARG A 11 33.77 21.08 -10.00
N LYS A 12 34.15 21.16 -8.71
CA LYS A 12 34.21 19.98 -7.83
C LYS A 12 32.82 19.43 -7.51
N VAL A 13 31.84 20.31 -7.27
CA VAL A 13 30.45 19.88 -7.01
C VAL A 13 29.83 19.23 -8.26
N SER A 14 30.03 19.78 -9.46
CA SER A 14 29.50 19.18 -10.70
C SER A 14 30.08 17.78 -10.95
N LYS A 15 31.40 17.59 -10.76
CA LYS A 15 32.01 16.25 -10.90
C LYS A 15 31.50 15.24 -9.88
N TRP A 16 31.27 15.67 -8.64
CA TRP A 16 30.72 14.79 -7.61
C TRP A 16 29.27 14.41 -7.91
N VAL A 17 28.45 15.36 -8.36
CA VAL A 17 27.07 15.14 -8.80
C VAL A 17 27.02 14.17 -9.98
N GLU A 18 27.84 14.36 -11.01
CA GLU A 18 27.91 13.44 -12.14
C GLU A 18 28.35 12.04 -11.72
N SER A 19 29.33 11.93 -10.82
CA SER A 19 29.77 10.64 -10.30
C SER A 19 28.67 9.96 -9.48
N ALA A 20 27.97 10.70 -8.62
CA ALA A 20 26.89 10.19 -7.79
C ALA A 20 25.72 9.71 -8.66
N ALA A 21 25.35 10.50 -9.68
CA ALA A 21 24.28 10.16 -10.61
C ALA A 21 24.59 8.95 -11.48
N ARG A 22 25.81 8.85 -12.03
CA ARG A 22 26.27 7.66 -12.77
C ARG A 22 26.34 6.41 -11.89
N SER A 23 26.64 6.57 -10.60
CA SER A 23 26.66 5.46 -9.64
C SER A 23 25.30 5.13 -9.03
N SER A 24 24.28 5.97 -9.27
CA SER A 24 22.95 5.74 -8.74
C SER A 24 22.29 4.58 -9.48
N ILE A 25 21.32 3.92 -8.84
CA ILE A 25 20.50 2.84 -9.43
C ILE A 25 19.85 3.29 -10.75
N TRP A 26 19.73 4.59 -10.97
CA TRP A 26 19.13 5.20 -12.15
C TRP A 26 20.11 5.49 -13.30
N GLY A 27 21.41 5.28 -13.09
CA GLY A 27 22.46 5.54 -14.06
C GLY A 27 22.40 4.55 -15.22
N GLY A 28 21.69 4.91 -16.29
CA GLY A 28 21.52 4.08 -17.49
C GLY A 28 20.10 4.09 -18.04
N HIS A 29 19.13 4.54 -17.24
CA HIS A 29 17.75 4.68 -17.70
C HIS A 29 17.57 5.96 -18.51
N ASN A 30 16.88 5.84 -19.64
CA ASN A 30 16.47 7.02 -20.40
C ASN A 30 15.20 7.66 -19.77
N ALA A 31 14.85 8.85 -20.24
CA ALA A 31 13.69 9.58 -19.70
C ALA A 31 12.38 8.80 -19.86
N ASP A 32 12.23 8.06 -20.95
CA ASP A 32 11.02 7.29 -21.26
C ASP A 32 10.83 6.10 -20.31
N GLU A 33 11.91 5.45 -19.89
CA GLU A 33 11.88 4.38 -18.89
C GLU A 33 11.47 4.91 -17.51
N ILE A 34 11.99 6.08 -17.10
CA ILE A 34 11.60 6.72 -15.84
C ILE A 34 10.11 7.13 -15.87
N ASP A 35 9.66 7.70 -16.98
CA ASP A 35 8.25 8.07 -17.21
C ASP A 35 7.35 6.83 -17.17
N SER A 36 7.78 5.73 -17.81
CA SER A 36 7.08 4.43 -17.79
C SER A 36 6.96 3.86 -16.37
N ILE A 37 8.03 3.86 -15.59
CA ILE A 37 8.03 3.39 -14.20
C ILE A 37 7.05 4.22 -13.36
N ASN A 38 7.14 5.55 -13.42
CA ASN A 38 6.29 6.42 -12.62
C ASN A 38 4.80 6.31 -13.04
N THR A 39 4.55 6.21 -14.35
CA THR A 39 3.21 5.98 -14.89
C THR A 39 2.64 4.63 -14.44
N LEU A 40 3.43 3.56 -14.47
CA LEU A 40 3.04 2.25 -13.95
C LEU A 40 2.70 2.33 -12.46
N GLY A 41 3.51 3.04 -11.66
CA GLY A 41 3.23 3.29 -10.24
C GLY A 41 1.88 4.00 -10.04
N GLY A 42 1.59 5.00 -10.85
CA GLY A 42 0.29 5.70 -10.86
C GLY A 42 -0.88 4.77 -11.21
N VAL A 43 -0.76 3.96 -12.26
CA VAL A 43 -1.80 3.01 -12.68
C VAL A 43 -2.07 1.97 -11.58
N VAL A 44 -1.02 1.38 -11.00
CA VAL A 44 -1.16 0.41 -9.92
C VAL A 44 -1.82 1.05 -8.70
N SER A 45 -1.44 2.28 -8.35
CA SER A 45 -2.05 3.03 -7.25
C SER A 45 -3.54 3.30 -7.49
N ALA A 46 -3.92 3.72 -8.71
CA ALA A 46 -5.31 3.94 -9.07
C ALA A 46 -6.15 2.66 -8.99
N LEU A 47 -5.62 1.54 -9.51
CA LEU A 47 -6.27 0.23 -9.43
C LEU A 47 -6.43 -0.20 -7.97
N ALA A 48 -5.35 -0.17 -7.19
CA ALA A 48 -5.38 -0.49 -5.77
C ALA A 48 -6.40 0.37 -5.00
N LEU A 49 -6.43 1.67 -5.28
CA LEU A 49 -7.36 2.60 -4.65
C LEU A 49 -8.82 2.23 -4.95
N SER A 50 -9.12 1.85 -6.19
CA SER A 50 -10.48 1.42 -6.56
C SER A 50 -10.96 0.20 -5.75
N PHE A 51 -10.08 -0.79 -5.52
CA PHE A 51 -10.38 -1.93 -4.66
C PHE A 51 -10.54 -1.53 -3.20
N VAL A 52 -9.63 -0.69 -2.68
CA VAL A 52 -9.66 -0.25 -1.28
C VAL A 52 -10.93 0.54 -0.98
N LEU A 53 -11.28 1.51 -1.84
CA LEU A 53 -12.51 2.30 -1.68
C LEU A 53 -13.75 1.41 -1.83
N GLY A 54 -13.79 0.56 -2.85
CA GLY A 54 -14.91 -0.36 -3.06
C GLY A 54 -15.17 -1.24 -1.83
N LEU A 55 -14.11 -1.80 -1.24
CA LEU A 55 -14.25 -2.58 -0.02
C LEU A 55 -14.67 -1.70 1.17
N GLN A 56 -14.08 -0.52 1.38
CA GLN A 56 -14.48 0.37 2.46
C GLN A 56 -15.96 0.72 2.45
N TYR A 57 -16.54 0.94 1.27
CA TYR A 57 -17.98 1.16 1.15
C TYR A 57 -18.81 -0.07 1.52
N MET A 58 -18.33 -1.29 1.22
CA MET A 58 -18.99 -2.52 1.68
C MET A 58 -18.86 -2.72 3.19
N VAL A 59 -17.80 -2.19 3.82
CA VAL A 59 -17.58 -2.26 5.28
C VAL A 59 -18.10 -1.04 6.02
N ALA A 60 -18.88 -0.17 5.38
CA ALA A 60 -19.23 1.10 5.97
C ALA A 60 -19.92 0.91 7.35
N PRO A 61 -19.63 1.79 8.33
CA PRO A 61 -20.29 1.74 9.63
C PRO A 61 -21.80 1.82 9.45
N GLY A 62 -22.53 0.89 10.07
CA GLY A 62 -23.99 0.82 9.98
C GLY A 62 -24.54 -0.20 8.99
N THR A 63 -23.69 -0.94 8.29
CA THR A 63 -24.08 -2.24 7.71
C THR A 63 -24.37 -3.24 8.83
N ASP A 64 -25.42 -4.05 8.68
CA ASP A 64 -25.86 -5.02 9.69
C ASP A 64 -24.71 -5.93 10.16
N GLU A 65 -23.83 -6.28 9.23
CA GLU A 65 -22.66 -7.12 9.42
C GLU A 65 -21.61 -6.49 10.38
N MET A 66 -21.31 -5.20 10.21
CA MET A 66 -20.40 -4.49 11.13
C MET A 66 -21.04 -4.23 12.49
N GLN A 67 -22.37 -4.05 12.53
CA GLN A 67 -23.10 -3.90 13.79
C GLN A 67 -23.07 -5.19 14.61
N TYR A 68 -23.16 -6.35 13.96
CA TYR A 68 -22.97 -7.65 14.60
C TYR A 68 -21.60 -7.74 15.30
N ALA A 69 -20.53 -7.37 14.58
CA ALA A 69 -19.18 -7.37 15.12
C ALA A 69 -19.02 -6.40 16.31
N ASP A 70 -19.60 -5.21 16.23
CA ASP A 70 -19.59 -4.24 17.32
C ASP A 70 -20.39 -4.75 18.53
N PHE A 71 -21.57 -5.33 18.32
CA PHE A 71 -22.39 -5.92 19.37
C PHE A 71 -21.63 -7.01 20.13
N ARG A 72 -21.02 -7.96 19.40
CA ARG A 72 -20.15 -8.99 19.98
C ARG A 72 -18.98 -8.38 20.76
N SER A 73 -18.31 -7.41 20.17
CA SER A 73 -17.17 -6.74 20.78
C SER A 73 -17.54 -6.07 22.10
N MET A 74 -18.68 -5.37 22.13
CA MET A 74 -19.17 -4.67 23.32
C MET A 74 -19.64 -5.62 24.41
N LEU A 75 -20.30 -6.73 24.06
CA LEU A 75 -20.65 -7.79 25.02
C LEU A 75 -19.41 -8.35 25.73
N CYS A 76 -18.27 -8.42 25.05
CA CYS A 76 -17.02 -8.85 25.67
C CYS A 76 -16.35 -7.77 26.54
N LYS A 77 -16.52 -6.48 26.20
CA LYS A 77 -15.79 -5.38 26.82
C LYS A 77 -16.49 -4.77 28.03
N SER A 78 -17.81 -4.68 28.03
CA SER A 78 -18.55 -3.88 29.02
C SER A 78 -19.62 -4.69 29.74
N GLN A 79 -19.51 -4.77 31.08
CA GLN A 79 -20.58 -5.34 31.92
C GLN A 79 -21.84 -4.50 31.88
N GLU A 80 -21.70 -3.18 31.82
CA GLU A 80 -22.81 -2.25 31.69
C GLU A 80 -23.61 -2.52 30.42
N PHE A 81 -22.93 -2.73 29.28
CA PHE A 81 -23.59 -3.07 28.03
C PHE A 81 -24.29 -4.44 28.09
N ARG A 82 -23.68 -5.44 28.73
CA ARG A 82 -24.33 -6.75 28.95
C ARG A 82 -25.63 -6.60 29.75
N ASN A 83 -25.61 -5.81 30.82
CA ASN A 83 -26.79 -5.54 31.63
C ASN A 83 -27.85 -4.79 30.81
N TYR A 84 -27.45 -3.76 30.07
CA TYR A 84 -28.34 -2.99 29.20
C TYR A 84 -29.04 -3.87 28.16
N VAL A 85 -28.30 -4.77 27.48
CA VAL A 85 -28.88 -5.70 26.50
C VAL A 85 -29.95 -6.58 27.13
N ILE A 86 -29.67 -7.13 28.32
CA ILE A 86 -30.64 -7.98 29.04
C ILE A 86 -31.87 -7.16 29.45
N ASP A 87 -31.67 -5.95 29.93
CA ASP A 87 -32.76 -5.08 30.37
C ASP A 87 -33.67 -4.73 29.18
N VAL A 88 -33.09 -4.36 28.03
CA VAL A 88 -33.85 -4.10 26.78
C VAL A 88 -34.67 -5.32 26.36
N PHE A 89 -34.10 -6.52 26.35
CA PHE A 89 -34.85 -7.76 26.06
C PHE A 89 -35.96 -8.10 27.05
N LYS A 90 -35.89 -7.59 28.28
CA LYS A 90 -36.93 -7.80 29.31
C LYS A 90 -38.01 -6.74 29.26
N THR A 91 -37.66 -5.50 28.92
CA THR A 91 -38.57 -4.35 28.99
C THR A 91 -39.28 -4.08 27.67
N GLU A 92 -38.64 -4.38 26.54
CA GLU A 92 -39.16 -4.08 25.21
C GLU A 92 -39.58 -5.36 24.49
N ASP A 93 -40.71 -5.27 23.79
CA ASP A 93 -41.14 -6.30 22.85
C ASP A 93 -40.36 -6.11 21.54
N ILE A 94 -39.29 -6.90 21.38
CA ILE A 94 -38.37 -6.77 20.25
C ILE A 94 -38.70 -7.84 19.21
N GLY A 95 -39.25 -7.40 18.07
CA GLY A 95 -39.28 -8.19 16.84
C GLY A 95 -40.24 -9.40 16.83
N LYS A 96 -41.47 -9.17 16.37
CA LYS A 96 -42.54 -10.16 16.07
C LYS A 96 -43.26 -10.81 17.26
N HIS A 97 -42.91 -10.51 18.52
CA HIS A 97 -43.54 -11.13 19.69
C HIS A 97 -44.55 -10.22 20.38
N ARG A 98 -45.67 -9.91 19.72
CA ARG A 98 -46.77 -9.08 20.25
C ARG A 98 -47.28 -9.44 21.66
N GLU A 99 -46.86 -10.57 22.26
CA GLU A 99 -47.22 -10.99 23.62
C GLU A 99 -46.10 -11.72 24.43
N GLU A 100 -44.92 -12.06 23.89
CA GLU A 100 -43.95 -12.94 24.56
C GLU A 100 -42.54 -12.35 24.71
N SER A 101 -42.01 -12.31 25.93
CA SER A 101 -40.64 -11.86 26.22
C SER A 101 -39.58 -12.77 25.58
N PHE A 102 -38.42 -12.21 25.23
CA PHE A 102 -37.27 -12.98 24.73
C PHE A 102 -36.92 -14.16 25.65
N ASN A 103 -36.91 -15.37 25.09
CA ASN A 103 -36.51 -16.56 25.84
C ASN A 103 -34.98 -16.68 25.92
N PHE A 104 -34.42 -16.33 27.09
CA PHE A 104 -32.98 -16.45 27.36
C PHE A 104 -32.46 -17.89 27.43
N THR A 105 -33.34 -18.90 27.57
CA THR A 105 -32.95 -20.31 27.59
C THR A 105 -33.11 -20.91 26.19
N LYS A 106 -32.03 -20.91 25.41
CA LYS A 106 -32.03 -21.43 24.02
C LYS A 106 -31.40 -22.83 23.97
N MET A 107 -31.96 -23.72 23.15
CA MET A 107 -31.40 -25.05 22.91
C MET A 107 -30.26 -24.97 21.89
N ILE A 108 -29.03 -25.33 22.27
CA ILE A 108 -27.86 -25.35 21.36
C ILE A 108 -27.74 -26.71 20.67
N ARG A 109 -28.00 -27.78 21.41
CA ARG A 109 -27.97 -29.18 20.94
C ARG A 109 -29.12 -29.94 21.58
N LEU A 110 -29.41 -31.14 21.08
CA LEU A 110 -30.44 -32.00 21.65
C LEU A 110 -30.24 -32.14 23.17
N ASN A 111 -31.26 -31.72 23.94
CA ASN A 111 -31.26 -31.71 25.41
C ASN A 111 -30.16 -30.88 26.08
N THR A 112 -29.49 -29.98 25.36
CA THR A 112 -28.50 -29.04 25.90
C THR A 112 -28.99 -27.63 25.71
N TYR A 113 -29.25 -26.96 26.83
CA TYR A 113 -29.75 -25.59 26.86
C TYR A 113 -28.65 -24.65 27.38
N MET A 114 -28.65 -23.43 26.89
CA MET A 114 -27.84 -22.33 27.39
C MET A 114 -28.75 -21.26 27.95
N ASP A 115 -28.53 -20.93 29.22
CA ASP A 115 -29.09 -19.73 29.83
C ASP A 115 -28.20 -18.54 29.48
N ILE A 116 -28.62 -17.79 28.45
CA ILE A 116 -27.87 -16.64 27.94
C ILE A 116 -27.81 -15.54 29.00
N GLU A 117 -28.87 -15.34 29.79
CA GLU A 117 -28.88 -14.29 30.82
C GLU A 117 -27.83 -14.59 31.90
N GLN A 118 -27.86 -15.80 32.46
CA GLN A 118 -26.91 -16.19 33.49
C GLN A 118 -25.47 -16.14 32.96
N PHE A 119 -25.26 -16.64 31.74
CA PHE A 119 -23.96 -16.64 31.08
C PHE A 119 -23.37 -15.22 30.94
N LEU A 120 -24.16 -14.26 30.43
CA LEU A 120 -23.69 -12.88 30.23
C LEU A 120 -23.46 -12.16 31.56
N ARG A 121 -24.32 -12.35 32.56
CA ARG A 121 -24.18 -11.66 33.86
C ARG A 121 -23.00 -12.18 34.67
N THR A 122 -22.71 -13.47 34.61
CA THR A 122 -21.76 -14.11 35.54
C THR A 122 -20.54 -14.67 34.82
N GLU A 123 -20.74 -15.53 33.82
CA GLU A 123 -19.65 -16.31 33.24
C GLU A 123 -18.71 -15.48 32.39
N VAL A 124 -19.22 -14.54 31.57
CA VAL A 124 -18.37 -13.68 30.75
C VAL A 124 -17.43 -12.84 31.63
N ALA A 125 -17.98 -12.22 32.68
CA ALA A 125 -17.21 -11.43 33.63
C ALA A 125 -16.22 -12.30 34.41
N HIS A 126 -16.60 -13.52 34.82
CA HIS A 126 -15.71 -14.43 35.53
C HIS A 126 -14.56 -14.94 34.66
N ARG A 127 -14.83 -15.32 33.40
CA ARG A 127 -13.83 -15.88 32.48
C ARG A 127 -12.88 -14.82 31.94
N TYR A 128 -13.40 -13.63 31.61
CA TYR A 128 -12.64 -12.61 30.88
C TYR A 128 -12.37 -11.33 31.68
N GLY A 129 -13.09 -11.09 32.78
CA GLY A 129 -13.12 -9.81 33.48
C GLY A 129 -13.75 -8.71 32.61
N GLU A 130 -13.50 -7.46 32.97
CA GLU A 130 -13.48 -6.39 31.98
C GLU A 130 -12.26 -6.66 31.11
N ALA A 131 -12.47 -6.89 29.81
CA ALA A 131 -11.42 -7.31 28.90
C ALA A 131 -10.47 -6.14 28.58
N ASP A 132 -9.73 -5.63 29.56
CA ASP A 132 -8.88 -4.43 29.51
C ASP A 132 -7.60 -4.59 28.68
N GLY A 133 -7.55 -5.60 27.82
CA GLY A 133 -6.43 -5.81 26.91
C GLY A 133 -6.88 -6.47 25.61
N PRO A 134 -6.07 -6.32 24.54
CA PRO A 134 -6.37 -6.92 23.24
C PRO A 134 -6.43 -8.45 23.31
N GLN A 135 -5.59 -9.09 24.14
CA GLN A 135 -5.56 -10.55 24.27
C GLN A 135 -6.82 -11.12 24.91
N LYS A 136 -7.26 -10.57 26.05
CA LYS A 136 -8.51 -10.98 26.72
C LYS A 136 -9.72 -10.73 25.83
N HIS A 137 -9.71 -9.62 25.11
CA HIS A 137 -10.77 -9.30 24.17
C HIS A 137 -10.85 -10.32 23.02
N ILE A 138 -9.71 -10.63 22.39
CA ILE A 138 -9.63 -11.66 21.33
C ILE A 138 -10.06 -13.03 21.86
N ALA A 139 -9.65 -13.40 23.07
CA ALA A 139 -10.07 -14.66 23.70
C ALA A 139 -11.60 -14.71 23.89
N CYS A 140 -12.20 -13.63 24.37
CA CYS A 140 -13.65 -13.54 24.57
C CYS A 140 -14.43 -13.62 23.25
N ILE A 141 -14.07 -12.84 22.23
CA ILE A 141 -14.77 -12.87 20.94
C ILE A 141 -14.55 -14.18 20.17
N SER A 142 -13.54 -14.98 20.56
CA SER A 142 -13.28 -16.30 19.98
C SER A 142 -13.91 -17.44 20.80
N ASP A 143 -14.54 -17.13 21.94
CA ASP A 143 -15.24 -18.13 22.75
C ASP A 143 -16.52 -18.56 22.05
N LYS A 144 -16.68 -19.87 21.86
CA LYS A 144 -17.85 -20.49 21.23
C LYS A 144 -19.16 -20.18 21.98
N ASP A 145 -19.13 -20.03 23.30
CA ASP A 145 -20.31 -19.79 24.12
C ASP A 145 -20.75 -18.32 23.94
N VAL A 146 -19.79 -17.39 23.91
CA VAL A 146 -20.03 -15.98 23.58
C VAL A 146 -20.61 -15.85 22.18
N GLU A 147 -19.98 -16.49 21.20
CA GLU A 147 -20.46 -16.47 19.81
C GLU A 147 -21.87 -17.05 19.69
N THR A 148 -22.17 -18.14 20.40
CA THR A 148 -23.51 -18.73 20.40
C THR A 148 -24.55 -17.78 20.99
N ALA A 149 -24.24 -17.14 22.13
CA ALA A 149 -25.11 -16.14 22.73
C ALA A 149 -25.36 -14.95 21.79
N VAL A 150 -24.29 -14.44 21.15
CA VAL A 150 -24.35 -13.35 20.18
C VAL A 150 -25.20 -13.75 18.97
N ALA A 151 -25.03 -14.95 18.42
CA ALA A 151 -25.80 -15.42 17.28
C ALA A 151 -27.31 -15.48 17.56
N PHE A 152 -27.73 -15.83 18.78
CA PHE A 152 -29.15 -15.78 19.15
C PHE A 152 -29.63 -14.35 19.40
N MET A 153 -28.85 -13.53 20.11
CA MET A 153 -29.29 -12.20 20.50
C MET A 153 -29.22 -11.19 19.35
N ALA A 154 -28.14 -11.16 18.58
CA ALA A 154 -27.93 -10.12 17.57
C ALA A 154 -28.94 -10.16 16.41
N VAL A 155 -29.59 -11.30 16.19
CA VAL A 155 -30.69 -11.43 15.22
C VAL A 155 -31.96 -10.74 15.72
N GLU A 156 -32.19 -10.75 17.02
CA GLU A 156 -33.41 -10.23 17.65
C GLU A 156 -33.19 -8.83 18.27
N PHE A 157 -31.95 -8.44 18.58
CA PHE A 157 -31.63 -7.18 19.25
C PHE A 157 -31.83 -5.97 18.31
N PRO A 158 -32.49 -4.89 18.76
CA PRO A 158 -32.75 -3.73 17.94
C PRO A 158 -31.46 -2.91 17.85
N MET A 159 -30.84 -2.90 16.67
CA MET A 159 -29.52 -2.28 16.46
C MET A 159 -29.53 -0.75 16.67
N GLU A 160 -30.70 -0.13 16.70
CA GLU A 160 -30.90 1.26 17.12
C GLU A 160 -30.50 1.49 18.59
N HIS A 161 -30.77 0.52 19.47
CA HIS A 161 -30.39 0.59 20.88
C HIS A 161 -28.89 0.45 21.07
N LEU A 162 -28.23 -0.40 20.26
CA LEU A 162 -26.77 -0.47 20.21
C LEU A 162 -26.19 0.90 19.85
N ARG A 163 -26.72 1.55 18.80
CA ARG A 163 -26.26 2.88 18.36
C ARG A 163 -26.51 3.94 19.44
N ALA A 164 -27.69 3.96 20.06
CA ALA A 164 -28.04 4.90 21.12
C ALA A 164 -27.13 4.74 22.33
N PHE A 165 -26.90 3.49 22.78
CA PHE A 165 -25.99 3.18 23.88
C PHE A 165 -24.58 3.68 23.59
N VAL A 166 -24.03 3.38 22.40
CA VAL A 166 -22.70 3.84 21.96
C VAL A 166 -22.60 5.37 22.00
N LEU A 167 -23.62 6.07 21.49
CA LEU A 167 -23.62 7.54 21.46
C LEU A 167 -23.70 8.16 22.87
N GLN A 168 -24.42 7.52 23.79
CA GLN A 168 -24.63 8.05 25.14
C GLN A 168 -23.45 7.81 26.07
N THR A 169 -22.89 6.60 26.04
CA THR A 169 -21.87 6.17 27.00
C THR A 169 -20.45 6.58 26.58
N GLY A 170 -20.24 6.95 25.32
CA GLY A 170 -18.99 7.52 24.83
C GLY A 170 -18.05 6.49 24.19
N ASP A 171 -16.75 6.67 24.38
CA ASP A 171 -15.70 6.05 23.56
C ASP A 171 -15.45 4.56 23.92
N PHE A 172 -16.42 3.69 23.61
CA PHE A 172 -16.28 2.25 23.73
C PHE A 172 -15.43 1.67 22.59
N TYR A 173 -14.77 0.56 22.90
CA TYR A 173 -14.04 -0.21 21.91
C TYR A 173 -15.01 -0.79 20.87
N ARG A 174 -15.05 -0.17 19.69
CA ARG A 174 -15.81 -0.60 18.52
C ARG A 174 -14.86 -1.19 17.49
N TRP A 175 -15.19 -2.39 17.02
CA TRP A 175 -14.38 -3.05 16.00
C TRP A 175 -14.48 -2.32 14.66
N SER A 176 -15.67 -1.78 14.36
CA SER A 176 -15.92 -0.92 13.20
C SER A 176 -15.01 0.31 13.20
N LYS A 177 -14.92 1.06 14.31
CA LYS A 177 -14.07 2.26 14.45
C LYS A 177 -12.60 1.96 14.17
N VAL A 178 -12.08 0.84 14.69
CA VAL A 178 -10.68 0.43 14.44
C VAL A 178 -10.48 0.10 12.97
N SER A 179 -11.40 -0.66 12.37
CA SER A 179 -11.31 -1.06 10.96
C SER A 179 -11.44 0.15 10.03
N GLU A 180 -12.34 1.08 10.34
CA GLU A 180 -12.55 2.34 9.62
C GLU A 180 -11.29 3.22 9.68
N SER A 181 -10.68 3.37 10.86
CA SER A 181 -9.47 4.18 11.01
C SER A 181 -8.30 3.63 10.20
N ILE A 182 -8.04 2.32 10.27
CA ILE A 182 -6.93 1.70 9.51
C ILE A 182 -7.25 1.69 8.01
N GLY A 183 -8.50 1.43 7.64
CA GLY A 183 -8.99 1.58 6.27
C GLY A 183 -8.73 2.99 5.74
N GLY A 184 -9.19 4.02 6.45
CA GLY A 184 -8.99 5.43 6.08
C GLY A 184 -7.51 5.78 5.89
N MET A 185 -6.63 5.34 6.80
CA MET A 185 -5.18 5.51 6.65
C MET A 185 -4.65 4.83 5.39
N CYS A 186 -5.09 3.60 5.11
CA CYS A 186 -4.73 2.89 3.90
C CYS A 186 -5.16 3.64 2.62
N ALA A 187 -6.42 4.07 2.54
CA ALA A 187 -6.92 4.84 1.40
C ALA A 187 -6.13 6.14 1.21
N ALA A 188 -5.83 6.84 2.31
CA ALA A 188 -5.02 8.06 2.28
C ALA A 188 -3.60 7.83 1.75
N LEU A 189 -2.93 6.74 2.17
CA LEU A 189 -1.59 6.41 1.69
C LEU A 189 -1.56 6.05 0.20
N ILE A 190 -2.52 5.26 -0.27
CA ILE A 190 -2.62 4.89 -1.69
C ILE A 190 -3.01 6.11 -2.54
N PHE A 191 -3.93 6.96 -2.06
CA PHE A 191 -4.28 8.20 -2.73
C PHE A 191 -3.11 9.18 -2.78
N ALA A 192 -2.36 9.31 -1.69
CA ALA A 192 -1.13 10.10 -1.65
C ALA A 192 -0.13 9.59 -2.70
N SER A 193 0.03 8.26 -2.83
CA SER A 193 0.91 7.67 -3.83
C SER A 193 0.46 7.98 -5.28
N LEU A 194 -0.85 7.91 -5.54
CA LEU A 194 -1.41 8.30 -6.83
C LEU A 194 -1.14 9.78 -7.15
N LEU A 195 -1.44 10.68 -6.22
CA LEU A 195 -1.22 12.12 -6.39
C LEU A 195 0.26 12.42 -6.63
N TRP A 196 1.14 11.73 -5.90
CA TRP A 196 2.57 11.88 -6.02
C TRP A 196 3.11 11.40 -7.37
N SER A 197 2.58 10.29 -7.88
CA SER A 197 2.87 9.81 -9.24
C SER A 197 2.50 10.85 -10.30
N ILE A 198 1.32 11.49 -10.18
CA ILE A 198 0.89 12.56 -11.11
C ILE A 198 1.83 13.77 -11.03
N MET A 199 2.19 14.20 -9.82
CA MET A 199 3.10 15.34 -9.62
C MET A 199 4.50 15.06 -10.19
N LEU A 200 5.01 13.84 -10.02
CA LEU A 200 6.29 13.41 -10.58
C LEU A 200 6.26 13.38 -12.11
N ASN A 201 5.18 12.86 -12.72
CA ASN A 201 5.01 12.84 -14.17
C ASN A 201 4.93 14.26 -14.73
N LEU A 202 4.16 15.15 -14.10
CA LEU A 202 4.08 16.55 -14.49
C LEU A 202 5.44 17.25 -14.34
N SER A 203 6.15 17.01 -13.23
CA SER A 203 7.49 17.56 -13.01
C SER A 203 8.49 17.10 -14.07
N LEU A 204 8.45 15.82 -14.46
CA LEU A 204 9.32 15.28 -15.50
C LEU A 204 8.95 15.84 -16.88
N ALA A 205 7.66 15.96 -17.19
CA ALA A 205 7.17 16.53 -18.45
C ALA A 205 7.53 18.01 -18.63
N LEU A 206 7.58 18.77 -17.53
CA LEU A 206 7.97 20.19 -17.54
C LEU A 206 9.47 20.40 -17.47
N ALA A 207 10.25 19.37 -17.13
CA ALA A 207 11.70 19.48 -17.09
C ALA A 207 12.29 19.44 -18.51
N PRO A 208 13.41 20.12 -18.78
CA PRO A 208 14.05 20.15 -20.11
C PRO A 208 14.76 18.82 -20.47
N VAL A 209 14.31 17.71 -19.88
CA VAL A 209 14.91 16.38 -19.97
C VAL A 209 14.83 15.81 -21.38
N ARG A 210 13.74 16.08 -22.11
CA ARG A 210 13.52 15.59 -23.48
C ARG A 210 14.29 16.37 -24.54
N GLU A 211 14.63 17.62 -24.24
CA GLU A 211 15.37 18.51 -25.15
C GLU A 211 16.90 18.38 -24.96
N ASP A 212 17.33 17.90 -23.80
CA ASP A 212 18.75 17.77 -23.46
C ASP A 212 19.34 16.43 -23.93
N SER A 213 20.05 16.46 -25.06
CA SER A 213 20.79 15.30 -25.60
C SER A 213 21.97 14.86 -24.72
N THR A 214 22.42 15.70 -23.79
CA THR A 214 23.55 15.39 -22.91
C THR A 214 23.15 14.55 -21.69
N GLY A 215 21.85 14.48 -21.37
CA GLY A 215 21.32 13.77 -20.20
C GLY A 215 21.59 14.47 -18.85
N THR A 216 22.20 15.65 -18.85
CA THR A 216 22.52 16.39 -17.62
C THR A 216 21.27 16.87 -16.89
N ALA A 217 20.23 17.26 -17.63
CA ALA A 217 18.93 17.64 -17.09
C ALA A 217 18.25 16.46 -16.38
N LEU A 218 18.31 15.26 -16.96
CA LEU A 218 17.75 14.04 -16.36
C LEU A 218 18.47 13.70 -15.05
N VAL A 219 19.80 13.76 -15.07
CA VAL A 219 20.63 13.56 -13.87
C VAL A 219 20.27 14.57 -12.77
N ALA A 220 20.08 15.85 -13.13
CA ALA A 220 19.69 16.89 -12.19
C ALA A 220 18.31 16.63 -11.58
N TRP A 221 17.34 16.21 -12.40
CA TRP A 221 16.01 15.84 -11.94
C TRP A 221 16.06 14.62 -11.02
N LEU A 222 16.78 13.56 -11.40
CA LEU A 222 16.88 12.29 -10.66
C LEU A 222 17.46 12.46 -9.24
N MET A 223 18.28 13.49 -9.00
CA MET A 223 18.76 13.78 -7.64
C MET A 223 17.62 14.05 -6.64
N ILE A 224 16.51 14.62 -7.11
CA ILE A 224 15.34 14.92 -6.28
C ILE A 224 14.21 13.94 -6.61
N GLY A 225 13.91 13.75 -7.89
CA GLY A 225 12.86 12.87 -8.39
C GLY A 225 13.07 11.40 -8.02
N GLY A 226 14.31 10.89 -8.06
CA GLY A 226 14.61 9.49 -7.74
C GLY A 226 14.26 9.12 -6.29
N PRO A 227 14.81 9.78 -5.25
CA PRO A 227 14.42 9.54 -3.86
C PRO A 227 12.92 9.74 -3.62
N THR A 228 12.35 10.72 -4.30
CA THR A 228 10.93 11.05 -4.22
C THR A 228 10.04 9.93 -4.81
N MET A 229 10.45 9.31 -5.91
CA MET A 229 9.82 8.09 -6.46
C MET A 229 9.90 6.93 -5.45
N MET A 230 11.04 6.73 -4.77
CA MET A 230 11.16 5.67 -3.76
C MET A 230 10.19 5.86 -2.59
N VAL A 231 10.05 7.10 -2.09
CA VAL A 231 9.07 7.43 -1.04
C VAL A 231 7.64 7.18 -1.52
N ASN A 232 7.34 7.53 -2.78
CA ASN A 232 6.04 7.25 -3.39
C ASN A 232 5.71 5.74 -3.39
N TYR A 233 6.64 4.90 -3.85
CA TYR A 233 6.46 3.44 -3.79
C TYR A 233 6.36 2.90 -2.38
N LEU A 234 7.04 3.52 -1.41
CA LEU A 234 6.90 3.15 0.00
C LEU A 234 5.48 3.45 0.52
N PHE A 235 4.88 4.58 0.16
CA PHE A 235 3.48 4.86 0.51
C PHE A 235 2.51 3.85 -0.11
N LEU A 236 2.70 3.50 -1.39
CA LEU A 236 1.91 2.46 -2.04
C LEU A 236 2.04 1.12 -1.29
N LEU A 237 3.26 0.70 -0.99
CA LEU A 237 3.53 -0.57 -0.33
C LEU A 237 2.93 -0.62 1.08
N VAL A 238 3.16 0.43 1.90
CA VAL A 238 2.60 0.50 3.26
C VAL A 238 1.08 0.56 3.21
N GLY A 239 0.50 1.29 2.26
CA GLY A 239 -0.94 1.32 2.01
C GLY A 239 -1.50 -0.07 1.71
N LEU A 240 -0.88 -0.82 0.78
CA LEU A 240 -1.29 -2.18 0.44
C LEU A 240 -1.16 -3.15 1.62
N ILE A 241 -0.09 -3.06 2.41
CA ILE A 241 0.06 -3.89 3.62
C ILE A 241 -1.04 -3.56 4.64
N ALA A 242 -1.28 -2.27 4.90
CA ALA A 242 -2.34 -1.82 5.81
C ALA A 242 -3.73 -2.26 5.33
N PHE A 243 -3.97 -2.26 4.01
CA PHE A 243 -5.18 -2.79 3.40
C PHE A 243 -5.40 -4.25 3.77
N PHE A 244 -4.41 -5.13 3.53
CA PHE A 244 -4.53 -6.55 3.83
C PHE A 244 -4.75 -6.82 5.32
N PHE A 245 -4.06 -6.08 6.20
CA PHE A 245 -4.31 -6.17 7.64
C PHE A 245 -5.74 -5.76 8.01
N THR A 246 -6.23 -4.64 7.46
CA THR A 246 -7.59 -4.16 7.72
C THR A 246 -8.63 -5.15 7.23
N HIS A 247 -8.48 -5.61 5.99
CA HIS A 247 -9.40 -6.57 5.38
C HIS A 247 -9.39 -7.92 6.11
N GLY A 248 -8.21 -8.42 6.49
CA GLY A 248 -8.11 -9.64 7.29
C GLY A 248 -8.82 -9.51 8.63
N ARG A 249 -8.67 -8.38 9.33
CA ARG A 249 -9.38 -8.12 10.60
C ARG A 249 -10.88 -7.97 10.42
N MET A 250 -11.32 -7.38 9.31
CA MET A 250 -12.74 -7.32 8.96
C MET A 250 -13.30 -8.72 8.74
N LEU A 251 -12.65 -9.55 7.92
CA LEU A 251 -13.10 -10.92 7.65
C LEU A 251 -13.18 -11.76 8.94
N VAL A 252 -12.22 -11.57 9.85
CA VAL A 252 -12.24 -12.21 11.17
C VAL A 252 -13.41 -11.72 12.02
N ALA A 253 -13.72 -10.43 11.98
CA ALA A 253 -14.85 -9.88 12.71
C ALA A 253 -16.21 -10.33 12.18
N LEU A 254 -16.34 -10.50 10.87
CA LEU A 254 -17.58 -10.98 10.24
C LEU A 254 -17.77 -12.49 10.35
N SER A 255 -16.70 -13.23 10.62
CA SER A 255 -16.79 -14.67 10.73
C SER A 255 -17.42 -15.12 12.04
N PRO A 256 -18.36 -16.09 12.00
CA PRO A 256 -18.82 -16.77 13.20
C PRO A 256 -17.77 -17.74 13.77
N PHE A 257 -16.67 -17.96 13.06
CA PHE A 257 -15.58 -18.85 13.47
C PHE A 257 -14.28 -18.05 13.63
N VAL A 258 -14.30 -17.00 14.45
CA VAL A 258 -13.18 -16.06 14.66
C VAL A 258 -11.83 -16.76 14.79
N GLY A 259 -11.72 -17.78 15.64
CA GLY A 259 -10.46 -18.49 15.86
C GLY A 259 -9.95 -19.22 14.61
N ALA A 260 -10.84 -19.87 13.85
CA ALA A 260 -10.48 -20.57 12.62
C ALA A 260 -10.14 -19.58 11.49
N THR A 261 -10.93 -18.51 11.36
CA THR A 261 -10.71 -17.47 10.36
C THR A 261 -9.44 -16.66 10.66
N MET A 262 -9.13 -16.39 11.93
CA MET A 262 -7.88 -15.73 12.30
C MET A 262 -6.68 -16.57 11.87
N ARG A 263 -6.71 -17.87 12.15
CA ARG A 263 -5.65 -18.81 11.72
C ARG A 263 -5.52 -18.86 10.19
N ASN A 264 -6.63 -18.96 9.48
CA ASN A 264 -6.59 -19.11 8.02
C ASN A 264 -6.23 -17.79 7.31
N THR A 265 -6.88 -16.69 7.68
CA THR A 265 -6.76 -15.40 6.98
C THR A 265 -5.50 -14.64 7.39
N VAL A 266 -5.14 -14.66 8.67
CA VAL A 266 -3.98 -13.91 9.18
C VAL A 266 -2.74 -14.80 9.17
N ASP A 267 -2.77 -15.96 9.82
CA ASP A 267 -1.54 -16.76 9.98
C ASP A 267 -1.11 -17.43 8.67
N ILE A 268 -2.04 -18.05 7.93
CA ILE A 268 -1.71 -18.75 6.68
C ILE A 268 -1.56 -17.76 5.53
N SER A 269 -2.61 -17.02 5.17
CA SER A 269 -2.58 -16.19 3.96
C SER A 269 -1.56 -15.05 4.06
N LEU A 270 -1.54 -14.30 5.16
CA LEU A 270 -0.64 -13.15 5.31
C LEU A 270 0.79 -13.58 5.64
N PHE A 271 0.97 -14.40 6.68
CA PHE A 271 2.32 -14.72 7.17
C PHE A 271 2.97 -15.92 6.49
N ALA A 272 2.22 -16.95 6.07
CA ALA A 272 2.80 -18.13 5.43
C ALA A 272 2.95 -18.01 3.91
N ILE A 273 2.15 -17.15 3.25
CA ILE A 273 2.20 -16.99 1.79
C ILE A 273 2.74 -15.62 1.41
N LEU A 274 2.05 -14.54 1.81
CA LEU A 274 2.38 -13.19 1.34
C LEU A 274 3.75 -12.74 1.83
N LEU A 275 4.07 -12.95 3.11
CA LEU A 275 5.36 -12.54 3.69
C LEU A 275 6.55 -13.25 3.02
N PRO A 276 6.58 -14.59 2.83
CA PRO A 276 7.66 -15.24 2.10
C PRO A 276 7.79 -14.77 0.66
N VAL A 277 6.68 -14.60 -0.06
CA VAL A 277 6.71 -14.07 -1.44
C VAL A 277 7.31 -12.67 -1.46
N PHE A 278 6.93 -11.82 -0.51
CA PHE A 278 7.49 -10.47 -0.36
C PHE A 278 8.99 -10.51 -0.03
N VAL A 279 9.42 -11.35 0.91
CA VAL A 279 10.84 -11.49 1.29
C VAL A 279 11.66 -12.02 0.13
N ILE A 280 11.18 -13.03 -0.60
CA ILE A 280 11.85 -13.57 -1.80
C ILE A 280 11.94 -12.48 -2.86
N GLY A 281 10.84 -11.78 -3.15
CA GLY A 281 10.82 -10.68 -4.11
C GLY A 281 11.78 -9.56 -3.74
N LEU A 282 11.85 -9.19 -2.46
CA LEU A 282 12.79 -8.18 -1.94
C LEU A 282 14.24 -8.64 -2.12
N VAL A 283 14.56 -9.88 -1.73
CA VAL A 283 15.91 -10.44 -1.86
C VAL A 283 16.33 -10.54 -3.33
N LEU A 284 15.44 -10.98 -4.21
CA LEU A 284 15.67 -11.02 -5.65
C LEU A 284 15.87 -9.61 -6.23
N GLY A 285 15.05 -8.64 -5.82
CA GLY A 285 15.17 -7.25 -6.25
C GLY A 285 16.48 -6.60 -5.79
N ILE A 286 16.88 -6.81 -4.54
CA ILE A 286 18.17 -6.34 -4.01
C ILE A 286 19.32 -7.04 -4.74
N GLY A 287 19.23 -8.36 -4.93
CA GLY A 287 20.22 -9.16 -5.65
C GLY A 287 20.42 -8.69 -7.08
N ALA A 288 19.33 -8.48 -7.82
CA ALA A 288 19.37 -7.94 -9.18
C ALA A 288 19.96 -6.52 -9.22
N THR A 289 19.64 -5.67 -8.24
CA THR A 289 20.18 -4.31 -8.14
C THR A 289 21.69 -4.33 -7.87
N ILE A 290 22.15 -5.16 -6.95
CA ILE A 290 23.59 -5.32 -6.64
C ILE A 290 24.32 -5.91 -7.84
N TRP A 291 23.75 -6.91 -8.50
CA TRP A 291 24.31 -7.51 -9.72
C TRP A 291 24.45 -6.47 -10.82
N SER A 292 23.38 -5.73 -11.12
CA SER A 292 23.38 -4.67 -12.13
C SER A 292 24.46 -3.63 -11.83
N ALA A 293 24.54 -3.16 -10.58
CA ALA A 293 25.55 -2.19 -10.15
C ALA A 293 27.00 -2.73 -10.23
N ARG A 294 27.21 -4.05 -10.15
CA ARG A 294 28.54 -4.67 -10.35
C ARG A 294 28.91 -4.72 -11.82
N ASN A 295 28.01 -5.22 -12.67
CA ASN A 295 28.24 -5.32 -14.11
C ASN A 295 28.50 -3.95 -14.75
N SER A 296 27.74 -2.91 -14.35
CA SER A 296 27.98 -1.56 -14.85
C SER A 296 29.36 -1.00 -14.47
N LYS A 297 29.92 -1.42 -13.33
CA LYS A 297 31.29 -1.03 -12.93
C LYS A 297 32.37 -1.75 -13.70
N GLU A 298 32.13 -2.99 -14.12
CA GLU A 298 33.07 -3.77 -14.94
C GLU A 298 33.14 -3.20 -16.35
N VAL A 299 32.00 -2.94 -16.99
CA VAL A 299 31.92 -2.29 -18.31
C VAL A 299 32.62 -0.92 -18.29
N ALA A 300 32.35 -0.10 -17.27
CA ALA A 300 33.01 1.21 -17.13
C ALA A 300 34.54 1.12 -16.94
N LYS A 301 35.05 0.02 -16.35
CA LYS A 301 36.49 -0.21 -16.21
C LYS A 301 37.12 -0.65 -17.53
N GLU A 302 36.44 -1.50 -18.30
CA GLU A 302 36.90 -1.94 -19.61
C GLU A 302 37.03 -0.75 -20.57
N GLU A 303 36.00 0.09 -20.67
CA GLU A 303 36.03 1.32 -21.48
C GLU A 303 37.13 2.29 -21.05
N ALA A 304 37.36 2.45 -19.74
CA ALA A 304 38.44 3.28 -19.22
C ALA A 304 39.82 2.72 -19.59
N SER A 305 40.00 1.40 -19.55
CA SER A 305 41.26 0.74 -19.92
C SER A 305 41.59 0.87 -21.40
N GLU A 306 40.59 0.74 -22.28
CA GLU A 306 40.74 0.85 -23.73
C GLU A 306 41.12 2.28 -24.16
N SER A 307 40.47 3.29 -23.56
CA SER A 307 40.81 4.70 -23.83
C SER A 307 42.22 5.10 -23.35
N THR A 308 42.74 4.45 -22.30
CA THR A 308 44.08 4.72 -21.78
C THR A 308 45.15 4.03 -22.63
N GLY A 309 44.87 2.83 -23.15
CA GLY A 309 45.73 2.10 -24.09
C GLY A 309 45.90 2.82 -25.43
N ALA A 310 44.81 3.37 -25.99
CA ALA A 310 44.86 4.16 -27.22
C ALA A 310 45.73 5.43 -27.10
N LYS A 311 45.78 6.03 -25.90
CA LYS A 311 46.59 7.22 -25.63
C LYS A 311 48.07 6.91 -25.46
N ALA A 312 48.40 5.78 -24.83
CA ALA A 312 49.79 5.33 -24.67
C ALA A 312 50.42 4.88 -26.01
N ALA A 313 49.62 4.33 -26.94
CA ALA A 313 50.10 3.99 -28.28
C ALA A 313 50.30 5.20 -29.20
N GLY A 314 49.62 6.33 -28.94
CA GLY A 314 49.74 7.56 -29.73
C GLY A 314 50.99 8.41 -29.44
N ASP A 315 51.66 8.22 -28.29
CA ASP A 315 52.88 8.96 -27.92
C ASP A 315 54.19 8.21 -28.31
N ALA A 316 54.10 7.00 -28.86
CA ALA A 316 55.27 6.17 -29.15
C ALA A 316 55.91 6.37 -30.53
N ASP A 317 55.25 7.01 -31.50
CA ASP A 317 55.85 7.32 -32.80
C ASP A 317 55.20 8.56 -33.44
N ALA A 318 55.65 9.75 -33.02
CA ALA A 318 55.46 10.97 -33.80
C ALA A 318 56.41 10.95 -35.01
N VAL A 319 56.15 10.05 -35.97
CA VAL A 319 56.67 10.19 -37.33
C VAL A 319 55.78 11.22 -38.03
N PRO A 320 56.34 12.30 -38.61
CA PRO A 320 55.56 13.29 -39.32
C PRO A 320 54.97 12.66 -40.59
N ILE A 321 53.72 12.24 -40.52
CA ILE A 321 52.95 11.82 -41.69
C ILE A 321 52.58 13.09 -42.45
N GLN A 322 53.27 13.30 -43.58
CA GLN A 322 52.85 14.24 -44.61
C GLN A 322 51.44 13.86 -45.07
N ILE A 323 50.48 14.75 -44.83
CA ILE A 323 49.12 14.64 -45.31
C ILE A 323 49.18 14.98 -46.81
N GLU A 324 49.32 13.94 -47.64
CA GLU A 324 49.06 14.04 -49.06
C GLU A 324 47.56 14.14 -49.30
N ASP A 325 47.25 15.24 -49.98
CA ASP A 325 45.98 15.68 -50.53
C ASP A 325 45.32 14.59 -51.37
N LYS A 326 44.28 13.94 -50.83
CA LYS A 326 43.31 13.18 -51.63
C LYS A 326 41.89 13.55 -51.23
N LEU A 327 41.48 14.73 -51.74
CA LEU A 327 40.10 15.00 -52.12
C LEU A 327 39.58 13.84 -52.99
N GLN A 328 38.78 12.95 -52.40
CA GLN A 328 37.97 12.01 -53.15
C GLN A 328 36.49 12.32 -52.90
N LYS A 329 35.88 12.82 -53.98
CA LYS A 329 34.48 13.19 -54.17
C LYS A 329 33.53 12.19 -53.51
N LEU A 330 32.72 12.67 -52.58
CA LEU A 330 31.47 12.01 -52.18
C LEU A 330 30.34 12.51 -53.10
N PRO A 331 29.55 11.61 -53.70
CA PRO A 331 28.41 11.99 -54.53
C PRO A 331 27.24 12.50 -53.69
N GLU A 332 26.68 13.64 -54.11
CA GLU A 332 25.35 14.12 -53.72
C GLU A 332 24.29 13.05 -54.00
N THR A 333 23.67 12.50 -52.97
CA THR A 333 22.38 11.83 -53.10
C THR A 333 21.26 12.76 -52.70
N ARG A 334 20.56 13.18 -53.76
CA ARG A 334 19.32 13.93 -53.86
C ARG A 334 18.24 13.57 -52.84
N GLU A 335 17.58 14.64 -52.42
CA GLU A 335 16.17 14.74 -52.06
C GLU A 335 15.26 13.79 -52.87
N LYS A 336 14.38 13.11 -52.15
CA LYS A 336 13.03 12.83 -52.62
C LYS A 336 12.06 13.07 -51.47
N GLU A 337 11.41 14.23 -51.55
CA GLU A 337 10.09 14.47 -50.99
C GLU A 337 9.13 13.40 -51.52
N GLU A 338 8.46 12.68 -50.63
CA GLU A 338 7.14 12.13 -50.90
C GLU A 338 6.18 12.66 -49.83
N SER A 339 5.33 13.56 -50.30
CA SER A 339 4.11 14.04 -49.68
C SER A 339 3.04 12.94 -49.67
N ILE A 340 1.94 13.22 -48.97
CA ILE A 340 0.64 12.50 -48.90
C ILE A 340 0.50 11.62 -47.65
N VAL A 341 -0.22 12.12 -46.64
CA VAL A 341 -1.54 11.56 -46.26
C VAL A 341 -2.41 12.69 -45.68
N ASP A 342 -3.46 12.98 -46.43
CA ASP A 342 -4.61 13.80 -46.12
C ASP A 342 -5.59 12.95 -45.29
N VAL A 343 -5.79 13.24 -43.99
CA VAL A 343 -6.83 12.58 -43.18
C VAL A 343 -7.94 13.58 -42.88
N LYS A 344 -9.01 13.41 -43.65
CA LYS A 344 -10.29 14.09 -43.49
C LYS A 344 -10.87 13.88 -42.09
N GLU A 345 -11.11 15.02 -41.47
CA GLU A 345 -12.13 15.32 -40.48
C GLU A 345 -13.46 14.57 -40.80
N THR A 346 -13.90 13.71 -39.88
CA THR A 346 -15.28 13.21 -39.87
C THR A 346 -15.89 13.57 -38.52
N ARG A 347 -16.74 14.59 -38.53
CA ARG A 347 -17.66 14.91 -37.45
C ARG A 347 -18.84 13.93 -37.47
N MET A 348 -19.20 13.39 -36.32
CA MET A 348 -20.58 13.23 -35.87
C MET A 348 -20.67 13.66 -34.42
#